data_AF-A0A6F9DMG4-F1
#
_entry.id   AF-A0A6F9DMG4-F1
#
_cell.length_a   1.000
_cell.length_b   1.000
_cell.length_c   1.000
_cell.angle_alpha   90.00
_cell.angle_beta   90.00
_cell.angle_gamma   90.00
#
_symmetry.space_group_name_H-M   'P 1'
#
loop_
_entity.id
_entity.type
_entity.pdbx_description
1 polymer ?
#
loop_
_entity_poly.entity_id
_entity_poly.type
_entity_poly.pdbx_seq_one_letter_code
_entity_poly.pdbx_strand_id
1 'polypeptide(L)'
;MTTCESHCNGEGQQEKEKDSTDKPTITEQFDKLNLSNDAINKSVLCMSVQEEDIAEHVVSASRGICYVRYKSELQMPAIMHLITKDLSEPYSIYTYRYFIHNWPHLCFLAIFESQYVGAIVCKLDLHKKVTRRGYIAMLAVDESVRRKRIGSNLVKMAIEAMTEEGCDEVVLETEVTNHSALKLYENLGFVRDKRLFRYYLNGVDALRLKLWLC
;
A
#
# COMPACT_ATOMS: atom_id res chain seq x y z
N MET A 1 -4.45 -66.97 17.54
CA MET A 1 -5.33 -66.01 18.25
C MET A 1 -4.44 -64.92 18.83
N THR A 2 -4.61 -63.68 18.34
CA THR A 2 -4.44 -62.39 19.07
C THR A 2 -2.99 -61.99 19.47
N THR A 3 -2.25 -61.14 18.71
CA THR A 3 -2.06 -59.65 18.80
C THR A 3 -1.66 -59.13 20.19
N CYS A 4 -0.80 -58.13 20.42
CA CYS A 4 0.00 -57.20 19.61
C CYS A 4 0.98 -56.45 20.56
N GLU A 5 1.82 -55.61 19.95
CA GLU A 5 2.39 -54.34 20.44
C GLU A 5 3.83 -54.25 20.96
N SER A 6 4.57 -53.48 20.17
CA SER A 6 5.94 -52.98 20.24
C SER A 6 5.99 -51.60 20.91
N HIS A 7 6.99 -51.38 21.76
CA HIS A 7 7.52 -50.06 22.13
C HIS A 7 9.05 -50.17 22.18
N CYS A 8 9.75 -49.34 21.41
CA CYS A 8 11.19 -49.11 21.55
C CYS A 8 11.42 -47.62 21.77
N ASN A 9 11.88 -47.28 22.98
CA ASN A 9 12.42 -45.97 23.34
C ASN A 9 13.95 -46.01 23.25
N GLY A 10 14.51 -44.92 22.71
CA GLY A 10 15.77 -44.20 23.04
C GLY A 10 17.05 -44.99 23.39
N GLU A 11 18.26 -44.51 23.13
CA GLU A 11 18.77 -43.17 22.86
C GLU A 11 20.13 -43.30 22.13
N GLY A 12 20.47 -42.31 21.31
CA GLY A 12 21.80 -42.16 20.72
C GLY A 12 22.08 -40.67 20.49
N GLN A 13 23.03 -40.13 21.24
CA GLN A 13 23.49 -38.74 21.17
C GLN A 13 24.33 -38.50 19.91
N GLN A 14 24.22 -37.31 19.31
CA GLN A 14 25.35 -36.63 18.64
C GLN A 14 25.15 -35.11 18.53
N GLU A 15 26.27 -34.41 18.59
CA GLU A 15 26.46 -32.97 18.85
C GLU A 15 26.19 -32.02 17.66
N LYS A 16 25.87 -30.77 18.04
CA LYS A 16 26.20 -29.45 17.43
C LYS A 16 25.89 -29.20 15.94
N GLU A 17 25.01 -28.22 15.72
CA GLU A 17 25.37 -27.07 14.87
C GLU A 17 24.59 -25.81 15.30
N LYS A 18 25.33 -24.76 15.69
CA LYS A 18 24.82 -23.39 15.80
C LYS A 18 24.86 -22.84 14.38
N ASP A 19 23.71 -22.54 13.80
CA ASP A 19 23.65 -21.63 12.67
C ASP A 19 22.71 -20.46 12.96
N SER A 20 23.33 -19.30 12.87
CA SER A 20 22.84 -17.96 13.08
C SER A 20 22.34 -17.40 11.75
N THR A 21 21.06 -17.04 11.63
CA THR A 21 20.62 -15.99 10.70
C THR A 21 19.27 -15.43 11.16
N ASP A 22 19.28 -14.63 12.23
CA ASP A 22 18.17 -13.73 12.52
C ASP A 22 18.04 -12.72 11.36
N LYS A 23 17.01 -12.91 10.53
CA LYS A 23 16.57 -11.88 9.59
C LYS A 23 15.80 -10.83 10.38
N PRO A 24 16.12 -9.53 10.24
CA PRO A 24 15.44 -8.49 11.00
C PRO A 24 13.97 -8.41 10.59
N THR A 25 13.10 -8.34 11.59
CA THR A 25 11.66 -8.10 11.43
C THR A 25 11.46 -6.72 10.80
N ILE A 26 10.46 -6.62 9.91
CA ILE A 26 10.10 -5.39 9.17
C ILE A 26 10.16 -4.16 10.08
N THR A 27 9.61 -4.25 11.29
CA THR A 27 9.60 -3.22 12.35
C THR A 27 10.97 -2.57 12.62
N GLU A 28 12.06 -3.34 12.61
CA GLU A 28 13.42 -2.85 12.95
C GLU A 28 14.09 -2.08 11.79
N GLN A 29 13.52 -2.10 10.58
CA GLN A 29 13.98 -1.28 9.46
C GLN A 29 13.33 0.12 9.41
N PHE A 30 12.27 0.39 10.19
CA PHE A 30 11.49 1.63 10.10
C PHE A 30 11.95 2.77 11.03
N ASP A 31 12.73 2.49 12.06
CA ASP A 31 13.15 3.51 13.05
C ASP A 31 14.11 4.58 12.48
N LYS A 32 14.61 4.43 11.26
CA LYS A 32 15.53 5.38 10.61
C LYS A 32 14.87 6.45 9.73
N LEU A 33 13.54 6.56 9.71
CA LEU A 33 12.82 7.50 8.83
C LEU A 33 12.32 8.80 9.49
N ASN A 34 12.57 9.00 10.78
CA ASN A 34 12.25 10.25 11.46
C ASN A 34 13.31 11.32 11.17
N LEU A 35 13.15 12.06 10.07
CA LEU A 35 13.90 13.30 9.86
C LEU A 35 13.31 14.43 10.72
N SER A 36 14.19 15.23 11.32
CA SER A 36 13.86 16.38 12.16
C SER A 36 12.89 17.36 11.47
N ASN A 37 12.02 17.99 12.25
CA ASN A 37 11.07 19.03 11.84
C ASN A 37 11.66 20.13 10.92
N ASP A 38 12.96 20.39 10.99
CA ASP A 38 13.66 21.35 10.12
C ASP A 38 13.66 20.95 8.62
N ALA A 39 13.66 19.65 8.31
CA ALA A 39 13.63 19.17 6.93
C ALA A 39 12.25 19.36 6.29
N ILE A 40 11.18 19.24 7.10
CA ILE A 40 9.79 19.49 6.70
C ILE A 40 9.67 20.97 6.29
N ASN A 41 10.08 21.89 7.18
CA ASN A 41 10.03 23.33 6.93
C ASN A 41 10.81 23.76 5.67
N LYS A 42 11.97 23.13 5.41
CA LYS A 42 12.79 23.45 4.23
C LYS A 42 12.21 22.92 2.92
N SER A 43 11.43 21.84 2.97
CA SER A 43 10.74 21.27 1.81
C SER A 43 9.44 22.01 1.46
N VAL A 44 8.75 22.56 2.47
CA VAL A 44 7.53 23.36 2.30
C VAL A 44 7.81 24.69 1.59
N LEU A 45 9.02 25.25 1.75
CA LEU A 45 9.40 26.56 1.20
C LEU A 45 9.46 26.63 -0.34
N CYS A 46 9.35 25.49 -1.08
CA CYS A 46 9.41 25.49 -2.54
C CYS A 46 8.05 25.62 -3.26
N MET A 47 6.95 25.77 -2.52
CA MET A 47 5.60 25.67 -3.10
C MET A 47 4.84 27.00 -3.00
N SER A 48 4.75 27.74 -4.10
CA SER A 48 3.82 28.88 -4.23
C SER A 48 2.42 28.39 -4.61
N VAL A 49 1.71 27.78 -3.67
CA VAL A 49 0.25 27.56 -3.73
C VAL A 49 -0.29 27.83 -2.33
N GLN A 50 -1.33 28.67 -2.25
CA GLN A 50 -1.97 29.25 -1.06
C GLN A 50 -1.57 28.59 0.29
N GLU A 51 -0.78 29.36 1.05
CA GLU A 51 0.19 28.92 2.06
C GLU A 51 -0.38 28.38 3.38
N GLU A 52 -1.69 28.40 3.62
CA GLU A 52 -2.24 28.20 4.97
C GLU A 52 -2.82 26.80 5.24
N ASP A 53 -3.26 26.04 4.22
CA ASP A 53 -3.97 24.77 4.45
C ASP A 53 -3.11 23.49 4.32
N ILE A 54 -1.88 23.57 3.82
CA ILE A 54 -1.06 22.38 3.52
C ILE A 54 -0.27 21.91 4.75
N ALA A 55 0.24 22.83 5.57
CA ALA A 55 1.23 22.54 6.62
C ALA A 55 0.75 21.52 7.67
N GLU A 56 -0.52 21.56 8.06
CA GLU A 56 -1.06 20.68 9.11
C GLU A 56 -1.28 19.23 8.64
N HIS A 57 -1.20 18.96 7.33
CA HIS A 57 -1.59 17.66 6.76
C HIS A 57 -0.54 17.05 5.85
N VAL A 58 0.66 17.65 5.84
CA VAL A 58 1.85 16.98 5.33
C VAL A 58 2.12 15.79 6.24
N VAL A 59 1.92 14.59 5.72
CA VAL A 59 2.21 13.35 6.44
C VAL A 59 3.70 13.04 6.35
N SER A 60 4.32 13.37 5.21
CA SER A 60 5.75 13.19 4.99
C SER A 60 6.22 14.07 3.84
N ALA A 61 7.50 14.48 3.87
CA ALA A 61 8.15 15.13 2.75
C ALA A 61 9.52 14.51 2.49
N SER A 62 9.78 14.11 1.25
CA SER A 62 11.09 13.59 0.86
C SER A 62 11.41 13.95 -0.59
N ARG A 63 12.65 14.41 -0.84
CA ARG A 63 13.17 14.67 -2.20
C ARG A 63 12.28 15.62 -3.04
N GLY A 64 11.68 16.62 -2.39
CA GLY A 64 10.77 17.58 -3.03
C GLY A 64 9.36 17.06 -3.30
N ILE A 65 9.02 15.86 -2.84
CA ILE A 65 7.68 15.31 -2.89
C ILE A 65 7.04 15.47 -1.51
N CYS A 66 5.87 16.10 -1.48
CA CYS A 66 5.03 16.25 -0.29
C CYS A 66 3.89 15.23 -0.36
N TYR A 67 3.65 14.50 0.72
CA TYR A 67 2.53 13.58 0.81
C TYR A 67 1.47 14.16 1.74
N VAL A 68 0.23 14.21 1.25
CA VAL A 68 -0.91 14.75 2.01
C VAL A 68 -2.04 13.72 2.05
N ARG A 69 -2.78 13.71 3.15
CA ARG A 69 -4.04 12.95 3.24
C ARG A 69 -5.14 13.66 2.45
N TYR A 70 -6.11 12.92 1.93
CA TYR A 70 -7.32 13.51 1.35
C TYR A 70 -8.07 14.35 2.41
N LYS A 71 -8.57 15.51 1.98
CA LYS A 71 -9.31 16.46 2.81
C LYS A 71 -10.68 16.82 2.24
N SER A 72 -10.74 17.09 0.94
CA SER A 72 -11.85 17.84 0.35
C SER A 72 -12.09 17.44 -1.10
N GLU A 73 -13.34 17.55 -1.53
CA GLU A 73 -13.76 17.33 -2.91
C GLU A 73 -13.01 18.23 -3.91
N LEU A 74 -12.39 19.33 -3.46
CA LEU A 74 -11.47 20.13 -4.29
C LEU A 74 -10.29 19.32 -4.85
N GLN A 75 -9.91 18.22 -4.20
CA GLN A 75 -8.87 17.31 -4.66
C GLN A 75 -9.38 16.23 -5.62
N MET A 76 -10.71 16.07 -5.73
CA MET A 76 -11.34 15.04 -6.55
C MET A 76 -10.97 15.13 -8.03
N PRO A 77 -10.97 16.32 -8.67
CA PRO A 77 -10.60 16.42 -10.08
C PRO A 77 -9.17 15.93 -10.34
N ALA A 78 -8.24 16.18 -9.42
CA ALA A 78 -6.85 15.73 -9.54
C ALA A 78 -6.75 14.20 -9.40
N ILE A 79 -7.45 13.61 -8.42
CA ILE A 79 -7.53 12.16 -8.23
C ILE A 79 -8.09 11.47 -9.48
N MET A 80 -9.22 11.98 -9.99
CA MET A 80 -9.86 11.44 -11.19
C MET A 80 -8.96 11.57 -12.41
N HIS A 81 -8.27 12.70 -12.57
CA HIS A 81 -7.35 12.93 -13.68
C HIS A 81 -6.21 11.90 -13.68
N LEU A 82 -5.56 11.69 -12.53
CA LEU A 82 -4.48 10.71 -12.38
C LEU A 82 -4.96 9.28 -12.66
N ILE A 83 -6.12 8.90 -12.10
CA ILE A 83 -6.63 7.52 -12.21
C ILE A 83 -7.13 7.21 -13.64
N THR A 84 -7.86 8.14 -14.26
CA THR A 84 -8.39 7.94 -15.62
C THR A 84 -7.28 7.89 -16.67
N LYS A 85 -6.13 8.53 -16.39
CA LYS A 85 -4.95 8.50 -17.25
C LYS A 85 -4.19 7.17 -17.17
N ASP A 86 -4.07 6.60 -15.97
CA ASP A 86 -3.19 5.46 -15.70
C ASP A 86 -3.91 4.10 -15.63
N LEU A 87 -5.21 4.06 -15.32
CA LEU A 87 -5.97 2.83 -15.16
C LEU A 87 -6.90 2.57 -16.36
N SER A 88 -7.04 1.29 -16.72
CA SER A 88 -7.85 0.82 -17.86
C SER A 88 -9.37 0.83 -17.58
N GLU A 89 -9.78 0.90 -16.32
CA GLU A 89 -11.18 0.79 -15.90
C GLU A 89 -11.87 2.17 -15.78
N PRO A 90 -12.99 2.39 -16.50
CA PRO A 90 -13.76 3.63 -16.41
C PRO A 90 -14.59 3.64 -15.12
N TYR A 91 -14.10 4.33 -14.09
CA TYR A 91 -14.85 4.53 -12.85
C TYR A 91 -15.86 5.68 -12.95
N SER A 92 -17.08 5.45 -12.47
CA SER A 92 -18.06 6.52 -12.28
C SER A 92 -17.65 7.44 -11.11
N ILE A 93 -18.11 8.70 -11.12
CA ILE A 93 -17.92 9.62 -9.99
C ILE A 93 -18.42 9.04 -8.65
N TYR A 94 -19.46 8.21 -8.68
CA TYR A 94 -20.00 7.56 -7.49
C TYR A 94 -19.02 6.58 -6.86
N THR A 95 -18.20 5.90 -7.68
CA THR A 95 -17.18 4.98 -7.19
C THR A 95 -16.12 5.73 -6.40
N TYR A 96 -15.62 6.86 -6.92
CA TYR A 96 -14.66 7.69 -6.20
C TYR A 96 -15.24 8.19 -4.87
N ARG A 97 -16.44 8.78 -4.91
CA ARG A 97 -17.12 9.30 -3.70
C ARG A 97 -17.39 8.23 -2.66
N TYR A 98 -17.72 7.01 -3.09
CA TYR A 98 -17.90 5.89 -2.16
C TYR A 98 -16.65 5.66 -1.32
N PHE A 99 -15.47 5.54 -1.94
CA PHE A 99 -14.24 5.35 -1.16
C PHE A 99 -13.90 6.56 -0.31
N ILE A 100 -13.95 7.74 -0.92
CA ILE A 100 -13.36 8.94 -0.34
C ILE A 100 -14.23 9.52 0.78
N HIS A 101 -15.55 9.29 0.77
CA HIS A 101 -16.41 9.66 1.89
C HIS A 101 -16.39 8.64 3.04
N ASN A 102 -16.21 7.35 2.76
CA ASN A 102 -16.24 6.32 3.79
C ASN A 102 -14.86 6.11 4.45
N TRP A 103 -13.77 6.30 3.69
CA TRP A 103 -12.39 6.15 4.17
C TRP A 103 -11.47 7.29 3.71
N PRO A 104 -11.82 8.56 3.99
CA PRO A 104 -10.98 9.71 3.60
C PRO A 104 -9.57 9.61 4.18
N HIS A 105 -9.43 9.05 5.38
CA HIS A 105 -8.16 8.92 6.09
C HIS A 105 -7.23 7.86 5.53
N LEU A 106 -7.74 6.93 4.71
CA LEU A 106 -6.95 5.91 4.00
C LEU A 106 -6.59 6.34 2.58
N CYS A 107 -6.94 7.56 2.17
CA CYS A 107 -6.66 8.12 0.86
C CYS A 107 -5.53 9.15 0.97
N PHE A 108 -4.50 9.00 0.13
CA PHE A 108 -3.32 9.88 0.15
C PHE A 108 -2.96 10.37 -1.25
N LEU A 109 -2.35 11.54 -1.29
CA LEU A 109 -1.94 12.25 -2.49
C LEU A 109 -0.45 12.61 -2.38
N ALA A 110 0.24 12.56 -3.51
CA ALA A 110 1.60 13.04 -3.65
C ALA A 110 1.60 14.33 -4.48
N ILE A 111 2.27 15.35 -3.96
CA ILE A 111 2.44 16.65 -4.59
C ILE A 111 3.92 16.85 -4.92
N PHE A 112 4.20 17.26 -6.16
CA PHE A 112 5.54 17.61 -6.63
C PHE A 112 5.43 18.85 -7.50
N GLU A 113 6.28 19.86 -7.26
CA GLU A 113 6.26 21.14 -8.00
C GLU A 113 4.84 21.75 -8.07
N SER A 114 4.13 21.78 -6.94
CA SER A 114 2.78 22.34 -6.83
C SER A 114 1.69 21.61 -7.63
N GLN A 115 1.96 20.39 -8.13
CA GLN A 115 1.00 19.57 -8.86
C GLN A 115 0.76 18.23 -8.16
N TYR A 116 -0.48 17.75 -8.22
CA TYR A 116 -0.80 16.38 -7.79
C TYR A 116 -0.23 15.40 -8.81
N VAL A 117 0.72 14.58 -8.38
CA VAL A 117 1.45 13.63 -9.23
C VAL A 117 1.24 12.17 -8.85
N GLY A 118 0.51 11.89 -7.77
CA GLY A 118 0.14 10.54 -7.41
C GLY A 118 -1.03 10.51 -6.43
N ALA A 119 -1.79 9.43 -6.48
CA ALA A 119 -2.95 9.21 -5.62
C ALA A 119 -3.07 7.73 -5.29
N ILE A 120 -3.46 7.44 -4.04
CA ILE A 120 -3.89 6.11 -3.60
C ILE A 120 -5.24 6.24 -2.91
N VAL A 121 -6.16 5.34 -3.26
CA VAL A 121 -7.51 5.27 -2.70
C VAL A 121 -7.72 3.86 -2.14
N CYS A 122 -8.06 3.77 -0.86
CA CYS A 122 -8.18 2.52 -0.13
C CYS A 122 -9.51 2.44 0.62
N LYS A 123 -9.82 1.24 1.12
CA LYS A 123 -10.86 1.01 2.13
C LYS A 123 -10.40 -0.01 3.16
N LEU A 124 -11.11 -0.05 4.28
CA LEU A 124 -10.95 -1.04 5.34
C LEU A 124 -12.32 -1.55 5.79
N ASP A 125 -12.54 -2.87 5.73
CA ASP A 125 -13.83 -3.46 6.07
C ASP A 125 -13.68 -4.88 6.64
N LEU A 126 -14.71 -5.38 7.32
CA LEU A 126 -14.77 -6.74 7.83
C LEU A 126 -15.08 -7.73 6.71
N HIS A 127 -14.08 -8.51 6.31
CA HIS A 127 -14.26 -9.65 5.43
C HIS A 127 -14.73 -10.89 6.18
N LYS A 128 -15.80 -11.53 5.67
CA LYS A 128 -16.43 -12.72 6.27
C LYS A 128 -16.79 -12.55 7.76
N LYS A 129 -17.00 -11.30 8.22
CA LYS A 129 -17.31 -10.93 9.61
C LYS A 129 -16.22 -11.27 10.63
N VAL A 130 -15.00 -11.64 10.21
CA VAL A 130 -13.93 -12.08 11.12
C VAL A 130 -12.62 -11.36 10.84
N THR A 131 -12.24 -11.21 9.58
CA THR A 131 -10.95 -10.63 9.20
C THR A 131 -11.12 -9.17 8.81
N ARG A 132 -10.40 -8.25 9.45
CA ARG A 132 -10.37 -6.85 9.05
C ARG A 132 -9.43 -6.72 7.86
N ARG A 133 -9.99 -6.49 6.67
CA ARG A 133 -9.26 -6.52 5.40
C ARG A 133 -9.17 -5.12 4.79
N GLY A 134 -7.94 -4.69 4.57
CA GLY A 134 -7.59 -3.54 3.75
C GLY A 134 -7.71 -3.85 2.26
N TYR A 135 -8.12 -2.87 1.47
CA TYR A 135 -8.23 -2.99 0.03
C TYR A 135 -7.67 -1.76 -0.67
N ILE A 136 -6.66 -1.95 -1.52
CA ILE A 136 -6.13 -0.89 -2.38
C ILE A 136 -6.97 -0.89 -3.65
N ALA A 137 -7.85 0.10 -3.78
CA ALA A 137 -8.78 0.18 -4.88
C ALA A 137 -8.13 0.78 -6.13
N MET A 138 -7.38 1.87 -5.94
CA MET A 138 -6.79 2.63 -7.04
C MET A 138 -5.43 3.16 -6.59
N LEU A 139 -4.43 3.05 -7.47
CA LEU A 139 -3.11 3.65 -7.32
C LEU A 139 -2.66 4.18 -8.68
N ALA A 140 -2.36 5.47 -8.76
CA ALA A 140 -1.85 6.12 -9.96
C ALA A 140 -0.66 7.03 -9.60
N VAL A 141 0.34 7.07 -10.48
CA VAL A 141 1.51 7.95 -10.34
C VAL A 141 1.90 8.45 -11.72
N ASP A 142 1.87 9.77 -11.88
CA ASP A 142 2.18 10.42 -13.15
C ASP A 142 3.53 9.94 -13.70
N GLU A 143 3.50 9.54 -14.97
CA GLU A 143 4.63 8.90 -15.64
C GLU A 143 5.91 9.76 -15.62
N SER A 144 5.76 11.08 -15.68
CA SER A 144 6.86 12.05 -15.69
C SER A 144 7.69 12.04 -14.41
N VAL A 145 7.13 11.55 -13.30
CA VAL A 145 7.80 11.51 -11.99
C VAL A 145 7.95 10.09 -11.43
N ARG A 146 7.75 9.05 -12.26
CA ARG A 146 8.00 7.67 -11.87
C ARG A 146 9.48 7.45 -11.51
N ARG A 147 9.77 6.28 -10.93
CA ARG A 147 11.12 5.90 -10.42
C ARG A 147 11.62 6.72 -9.22
N LYS A 148 10.82 7.67 -8.70
CA LYS A 148 11.08 8.38 -7.44
C LYS A 148 10.50 7.69 -6.19
N ARG A 149 10.09 6.41 -6.30
CA ARG A 149 9.44 5.60 -5.23
C ARG A 149 8.10 6.15 -4.71
N ILE A 150 7.44 7.05 -5.45
CA ILE A 150 6.16 7.66 -5.05
C ILE A 150 5.10 6.59 -4.77
N GLY A 151 4.87 5.66 -5.70
CA GLY A 151 3.88 4.60 -5.53
C GLY A 151 4.17 3.71 -4.31
N SER A 152 5.44 3.35 -4.10
CA SER A 152 5.83 2.55 -2.94
C SER A 152 5.58 3.29 -1.62
N ASN A 153 5.84 4.59 -1.56
CA ASN A 153 5.59 5.40 -0.37
C ASN A 153 4.09 5.55 -0.11
N LEU A 154 3.28 5.83 -1.14
CA LEU A 154 1.82 5.89 -1.02
C LEU A 154 1.23 4.58 -0.48
N VAL A 155 1.67 3.43 -1.00
CA VAL A 155 1.22 2.12 -0.52
C VAL A 155 1.63 1.88 0.93
N LYS A 156 2.86 2.22 1.30
CA LYS A 156 3.33 2.09 2.70
C LYS A 156 2.50 2.92 3.66
N MET A 157 2.24 4.18 3.34
CA MET A 157 1.41 5.07 4.16
C MET A 157 -0.02 4.54 4.32
N ALA A 158 -0.60 4.00 3.25
CA ALA A 158 -1.92 3.40 3.32
C ALA A 158 -1.95 2.12 4.17
N ILE A 159 -0.93 1.26 4.06
CA ILE A 159 -0.79 0.07 4.90
C ILE A 159 -0.64 0.46 6.36
N GLU A 160 0.19 1.44 6.67
CA GLU A 160 0.39 1.95 8.03
C GLU A 160 -0.92 2.45 8.63
N ALA A 161 -1.65 3.32 7.92
CA ALA A 161 -2.96 3.80 8.37
C ALA A 161 -4.00 2.67 8.54
N MET A 162 -3.99 1.66 7.67
CA MET A 162 -4.84 0.47 7.83
C MET A 162 -4.43 -0.36 9.06
N THR A 163 -3.12 -0.50 9.32
CA THR A 163 -2.56 -1.26 10.44
C THR A 163 -2.92 -0.61 11.78
N GLU A 164 -2.87 0.73 11.86
CA GLU A 164 -3.30 1.50 13.03
C GLU A 164 -4.78 1.22 13.41
N GLU A 165 -5.60 0.84 12.43
CA GLU A 165 -7.01 0.47 12.62
C GLU A 165 -7.24 -1.05 12.78
N GLY A 166 -6.17 -1.82 13.00
CA GLY A 166 -6.21 -3.26 13.27
C GLY A 166 -6.40 -4.14 12.03
N CYS A 167 -5.94 -3.69 10.86
CA CYS A 167 -5.99 -4.49 9.62
C CYS A 167 -5.16 -5.77 9.73
N ASP A 168 -5.77 -6.91 9.41
CA ASP A 168 -5.11 -8.23 9.43
C ASP A 168 -4.40 -8.54 8.09
N GLU A 169 -4.97 -8.07 6.99
CA GLU A 169 -4.47 -8.33 5.64
C GLU A 169 -4.88 -7.23 4.66
N VAL A 170 -4.04 -6.98 3.64
CA VAL A 170 -4.31 -6.04 2.56
C VAL A 170 -4.37 -6.78 1.24
N VAL A 171 -5.39 -6.52 0.41
CA VAL A 171 -5.53 -7.14 -0.91
C VAL A 171 -5.72 -6.09 -2.02
N LEU A 172 -5.39 -6.49 -3.24
CA LEU A 172 -5.63 -5.72 -4.46
C LEU A 172 -5.68 -6.62 -5.68
N GLU A 173 -6.15 -6.08 -6.80
CA GLU A 173 -6.08 -6.70 -8.11
C GLU A 173 -5.28 -5.84 -9.08
N THR A 174 -4.51 -6.49 -9.95
CA THR A 174 -3.86 -5.83 -11.09
C THR A 174 -3.88 -6.75 -12.31
N GLU A 175 -3.86 -6.17 -13.52
CA GLU A 175 -3.77 -6.94 -14.77
C GLU A 175 -2.53 -7.85 -14.75
N VAL A 176 -2.66 -9.08 -15.26
CA VAL A 176 -1.53 -10.02 -15.37
C VAL A 176 -0.35 -9.45 -16.18
N THR A 177 -0.63 -8.49 -17.07
CA THR A 177 0.32 -7.79 -17.96
C THR A 177 0.96 -6.57 -17.30
N ASN A 178 0.45 -6.09 -16.15
CA ASN A 178 0.97 -4.91 -15.47
C ASN A 178 2.22 -5.25 -14.64
N HIS A 179 3.32 -5.57 -15.32
CA HIS A 179 4.58 -5.96 -14.70
C HIS A 179 5.17 -4.89 -13.76
N SER A 180 4.88 -3.61 -14.01
CA SER A 180 5.30 -2.51 -13.15
C SER A 180 4.62 -2.58 -11.79
N ALA A 181 3.28 -2.72 -11.76
CA ALA A 181 2.51 -2.86 -10.53
C ALA A 181 2.85 -4.16 -9.79
N LEU A 182 2.93 -5.28 -10.51
CA LEU A 182 3.31 -6.57 -9.91
C LEU A 182 4.65 -6.47 -9.18
N LYS A 183 5.68 -5.92 -9.83
CA LYS A 183 7.00 -5.73 -9.22
C LYS A 183 6.94 -4.77 -8.03
N LEU A 184 6.15 -3.70 -8.10
CA LEU A 184 5.99 -2.75 -7.01
C LEU A 184 5.43 -3.44 -5.76
N TYR A 185 4.34 -4.20 -5.91
CA TYR A 185 3.67 -4.86 -4.79
C TYR A 185 4.46 -6.05 -4.25
N GLU A 186 5.08 -6.85 -5.12
CA GLU A 186 5.96 -7.96 -4.69
C GLU A 186 7.15 -7.45 -3.85
N ASN A 187 7.75 -6.32 -4.22
CA ASN A 187 8.81 -5.69 -3.42
C ASN A 187 8.33 -5.14 -2.07
N LEU A 188 7.02 -4.96 -1.90
CA LEU A 188 6.39 -4.55 -0.64
C LEU A 188 5.90 -5.75 0.18
N GLY A 189 6.19 -6.99 -0.25
CA GLY A 189 5.84 -8.21 0.46
C GLY A 189 4.48 -8.80 0.07
N PHE A 190 3.77 -8.23 -0.90
CA PHE A 190 2.56 -8.85 -1.41
C PHE A 190 2.90 -10.13 -2.17
N VAL A 191 2.08 -11.17 -1.96
CA VAL A 191 2.17 -12.42 -2.71
C VAL A 191 0.97 -12.57 -3.64
N ARG A 192 1.14 -13.36 -4.70
CA ARG A 192 0.07 -13.72 -5.63
C ARG A 192 -0.86 -14.74 -4.96
N ASP A 193 -2.10 -14.36 -4.68
CA ASP A 193 -3.10 -15.18 -3.99
C ASP A 193 -3.96 -15.98 -4.97
N LYS A 194 -4.46 -15.31 -6.02
CA LYS A 194 -5.38 -15.94 -6.97
C LYS A 194 -5.31 -15.28 -8.35
N ARG A 195 -5.52 -16.06 -9.41
CA ARG A 195 -5.80 -15.56 -10.75
C ARG A 195 -7.31 -15.49 -10.99
N LEU A 196 -7.78 -14.35 -11.51
CA LEU A 196 -9.18 -14.09 -11.82
C LEU A 196 -9.32 -14.01 -13.35
N PHE A 197 -10.07 -14.95 -13.93
CA PHE A 197 -10.21 -15.05 -15.39
C PHE A 197 -11.15 -13.97 -15.94
N ARG A 198 -10.72 -13.26 -16.99
CA ARG A 198 -11.47 -12.18 -17.66
C ARG A 198 -12.09 -11.18 -16.68
N TYR A 199 -11.27 -10.71 -15.74
CA TYR A 199 -11.71 -9.88 -14.63
C TYR A 199 -11.95 -8.43 -15.05
N TYR A 200 -11.08 -7.89 -15.91
CA TYR A 200 -11.19 -6.53 -16.44
C TYR A 200 -12.12 -6.48 -17.65
N LEU A 201 -12.70 -5.31 -17.94
CA LEU A 201 -13.66 -5.12 -19.04
C LEU A 201 -13.06 -5.41 -20.42
N ASN A 202 -11.76 -5.22 -20.56
CA ASN A 202 -10.99 -5.57 -21.77
C ASN A 202 -10.80 -7.10 -21.94
N GLY A 203 -11.29 -7.91 -21.01
CA GLY A 203 -11.16 -9.37 -21.01
C GLY A 203 -9.82 -9.89 -20.49
N VAL A 204 -8.94 -9.00 -20.02
CA VAL A 204 -7.66 -9.38 -19.43
C VAL A 204 -7.87 -9.97 -18.04
N ASP A 205 -7.08 -11.00 -17.73
CA ASP A 205 -7.07 -11.63 -16.41
C ASP A 205 -6.46 -10.70 -15.36
N ALA A 206 -6.93 -10.82 -14.11
CA ALA A 206 -6.29 -10.17 -12.97
C ALA A 206 -5.51 -11.16 -12.12
N LEU A 207 -4.47 -10.67 -11.46
CA LEU A 207 -3.88 -11.30 -10.28
C LEU A 207 -4.37 -10.56 -9.04
N ARG A 208 -4.98 -11.30 -8.12
CA ARG A 208 -5.17 -10.86 -6.75
C ARG A 208 -3.86 -11.03 -6.00
N LEU A 209 -3.38 -9.94 -5.42
CA LEU A 209 -2.25 -9.95 -4.50
C LEU A 209 -2.74 -9.76 -3.06
N LYS A 210 -1.98 -10.30 -2.11
CA LYS A 210 -2.29 -10.24 -0.68
C LYS A 210 -1.03 -10.04 0.16
N LEU A 211 -1.14 -9.21 1.20
CA LEU A 211 -0.17 -9.01 2.25
C LEU A 211 -0.82 -9.33 3.59
N TRP A 212 -0.18 -10.12 4.45
CA TRP A 212 -0.61 -10.37 5.83
C TRP A 212 0.19 -9.48 6.78
N LEU A 213 -0.47 -8.91 7.79
CA LEU A 213 0.08 -7.90 8.70
C LEU A 213 0.25 -8.40 10.15
N CYS A 214 0.36 -9.72 10.31
CA CYS A 214 0.45 -10.46 11.58
C CYS A 214 1.11 -9.72 12.76
#